data_AF-K1S172-F1
#
_entry.id   AF-K1S172-F1
#
_cell.length_a   1.000
_cell.length_b   1.000
_cell.length_c   1.000
_cell.angle_alpha   90.00
_cell.angle_beta   90.00
_cell.angle_gamma   90.00
#
_symmetry.space_group_name_H-M   'P 1'
#
loop_
_entity.id
_entity.type
_entity.pdbx_description
1 polymer ?
#
loop_
_entity_poly.entity_id
_entity_poly.type
_entity_poly.pdbx_seq_one_letter_code
_entity_poly.pdbx_strand_id
1 'polypeptide(L)'
;PQEEKFVAPGVINKARAHAMMERYATDAQVDAARAALAAHWKDLLSTYQLHSGEEKLDRMVNIWHQYQCMVTFNMSRSASYYESGMGRGMGFRDSCQDLLGFVHIIPSRARERILDIAATQFEDGSAYHQYQPLTKKGNRDIGTGFNDDPLWLIAGAAAYLRETGDKKKKCRYNNRQCLDCK
;
A
#
# COMPACT_ATOMS: atom_id res chain seq x y z
N PRO A 1 6.61 -9.49 -19.91
CA PRO A 1 6.51 -10.96 -19.90
C PRO A 1 7.89 -11.55 -20.16
N GLN A 2 8.22 -12.72 -19.62
CA GLN A 2 9.54 -13.33 -19.80
C GLN A 2 9.89 -13.55 -21.28
N GLU A 3 8.87 -13.85 -22.10
CA GLU A 3 9.00 -14.09 -23.54
C GLU A 3 9.31 -12.82 -24.36
N GLU A 4 8.90 -11.64 -23.90
CA GLU A 4 9.17 -10.37 -24.58
C GLU A 4 10.50 -9.72 -24.16
N LYS A 5 11.27 -10.37 -23.28
CA LYS A 5 12.48 -9.77 -22.69
C LYS A 5 13.55 -9.49 -23.75
N PHE A 6 13.65 -10.35 -24.77
CA PHE A 6 14.67 -10.28 -25.80
C PHE A 6 14.04 -10.33 -27.19
N VAL A 7 14.55 -9.51 -28.12
CA VAL A 7 14.16 -9.54 -29.55
C VAL A 7 15.09 -10.44 -30.38
N ALA A 8 16.28 -10.73 -29.85
CA ALA A 8 17.26 -11.69 -30.35
C ALA A 8 18.14 -12.14 -29.17
N PRO A 9 18.92 -13.23 -29.27
CA PRO A 9 19.82 -13.66 -28.20
C PRO A 9 20.74 -12.52 -27.73
N GLY A 10 20.65 -12.18 -26.44
CA GLY A 10 21.42 -11.09 -25.84
C GLY A 10 20.94 -9.66 -26.16
N VAL A 11 19.89 -9.49 -26.98
CA VAL A 11 19.37 -8.18 -27.37
C VAL A 11 18.06 -7.90 -26.64
N ILE A 12 18.13 -7.04 -25.62
CA ILE A 12 16.97 -6.65 -24.81
C ILE A 12 15.94 -5.93 -25.69
N ASN A 13 14.66 -6.27 -25.51
CA ASN A 13 13.57 -5.56 -26.14
C ASN A 13 13.42 -4.15 -25.56
N LYS A 14 13.68 -3.12 -26.38
CA LYS A 14 13.62 -1.71 -25.98
C LYS A 14 12.28 -1.03 -26.30
N ALA A 15 11.32 -1.72 -26.91
CA ALA A 15 10.05 -1.11 -27.35
C ALA A 15 9.32 -0.39 -26.19
N ARG A 16 9.29 -1.01 -25.00
CA ARG A 16 8.67 -0.41 -23.80
C ARG A 16 9.42 0.82 -23.29
N ALA A 17 10.74 0.83 -23.42
CA ALA A 17 11.56 1.97 -23.04
C ALA A 17 11.32 3.15 -23.99
N HIS A 18 11.32 2.92 -25.30
CA HIS A 18 11.00 3.95 -26.30
C HIS A 18 9.59 4.51 -26.11
N ALA A 19 8.59 3.65 -25.94
CA ALA A 19 7.22 4.10 -25.65
C ALA A 19 7.13 4.93 -24.35
N MET A 20 7.91 4.60 -23.31
CA MET A 20 7.97 5.40 -22.09
C MET A 20 8.60 6.77 -22.33
N MET A 21 9.69 6.84 -23.11
CA MET A 21 10.36 8.08 -23.46
C MET A 21 9.43 9.01 -24.27
N GLU A 22 8.72 8.45 -25.26
CA GLU A 22 7.78 9.19 -26.12
C GLU A 22 6.61 9.81 -25.34
N ARG A 23 6.17 9.18 -24.24
CA ARG A 23 5.10 9.73 -23.38
C ARG A 23 5.47 11.02 -22.66
N TYR A 24 6.76 11.30 -22.49
CA TYR A 24 7.28 12.44 -21.72
C TYR A 24 8.39 13.17 -22.48
N ALA A 25 8.32 13.18 -23.82
CA ALA A 25 9.38 13.70 -24.68
C ALA A 25 9.35 15.24 -24.83
N THR A 26 8.25 15.90 -24.47
CA THR A 26 8.06 17.35 -24.59
C THR A 26 7.61 17.98 -23.27
N ASP A 27 7.93 19.25 -23.07
CA ASP A 27 7.50 20.03 -21.90
C ASP A 27 5.98 19.99 -21.72
N ALA A 28 5.22 20.09 -22.82
CA ALA A 28 3.76 20.03 -22.79
C ALA A 28 3.23 18.69 -22.25
N GLN A 29 3.88 17.57 -22.58
CA GLN A 29 3.51 16.25 -22.03
C GLN A 29 3.84 16.14 -20.54
N VAL A 30 4.97 16.70 -20.12
CA VAL A 30 5.37 16.74 -18.70
C VAL A 30 4.43 17.63 -17.89
N ASP A 31 4.08 18.82 -18.40
CA ASP A 31 3.13 19.73 -17.77
C ASP A 31 1.74 19.11 -17.65
N ALA A 32 1.27 18.41 -18.69
CA ALA A 32 0.02 17.66 -18.64
C ALA A 32 0.05 16.57 -17.55
N ALA A 33 1.16 15.84 -17.43
CA ALA A 33 1.33 14.84 -16.38
C ALA A 33 1.38 15.45 -14.97
N ARG A 34 2.04 16.61 -14.81
CA ARG A 34 2.06 17.37 -13.55
C ARG A 34 0.67 17.85 -13.17
N ALA A 35 -0.11 18.36 -14.13
CA ALA A 35 -1.48 18.79 -13.91
C ALA A 35 -2.38 17.62 -13.51
N ALA A 36 -2.24 16.46 -14.17
CA ALA A 36 -2.95 15.24 -13.80
C ALA A 36 -2.58 14.76 -12.38
N LEU A 37 -1.30 14.81 -12.00
CA LEU A 37 -0.85 14.47 -10.65
C LEU A 37 -1.42 15.44 -9.60
N ALA A 38 -1.45 16.74 -9.88
CA ALA A 38 -2.03 17.73 -8.99
C ALA A 38 -3.55 17.51 -8.81
N ALA A 39 -4.27 17.21 -9.90
CA ALA A 39 -5.68 16.86 -9.85
C ALA A 39 -5.93 15.58 -9.03
N HIS A 40 -5.09 14.56 -9.22
CA HIS A 40 -5.16 13.32 -8.45
C HIS A 40 -4.99 13.57 -6.95
N TRP A 41 -3.97 14.33 -6.53
CA TRP A 41 -3.77 14.65 -5.11
C TRP A 41 -4.90 15.52 -4.56
N LYS A 42 -5.42 16.46 -5.35
CA LYS A 42 -6.57 17.27 -4.95
C LYS A 42 -7.79 16.38 -4.66
N ASP A 43 -8.04 15.38 -5.49
CA ASP A 43 -9.13 14.41 -5.30
C ASP A 43 -8.92 13.60 -4.01
N LEU A 44 -7.74 13.00 -3.83
CA LEU A 44 -7.40 12.23 -2.64
C LEU A 44 -7.53 13.01 -1.33
N LEU A 45 -7.09 14.27 -1.31
CA LEU A 45 -7.15 15.13 -0.12
C LEU A 45 -8.55 15.67 0.13
N SER A 46 -9.47 15.59 -0.83
CA SER A 46 -10.82 16.15 -0.69
C SER A 46 -11.73 15.36 0.27
N THR A 47 -11.41 14.10 0.57
CA THR A 47 -12.27 13.22 1.39
C THR A 47 -12.47 13.74 2.81
N TYR A 48 -11.43 14.29 3.43
CA TYR A 48 -11.49 14.85 4.77
C TYR A 48 -10.78 16.20 4.81
N GLN A 49 -11.55 17.25 5.17
CA GLN A 49 -11.08 18.61 5.31
C GLN A 49 -11.59 19.21 6.63
N LEU A 50 -10.70 19.91 7.31
CA LEU A 50 -10.96 20.64 8.54
C LEU A 50 -10.87 22.14 8.27
N HIS A 51 -11.84 22.89 8.79
CA HIS A 51 -11.85 24.35 8.80
C HIS A 51 -12.01 24.82 10.23
N SER A 52 -10.89 24.87 10.97
CA SER A 52 -10.90 25.24 12.39
C SER A 52 -10.67 26.73 12.64
N GLY A 53 -10.11 27.44 11.65
CA GLY A 53 -9.61 28.80 11.80
C GLY A 53 -8.17 28.86 12.35
N GLU A 54 -7.55 27.72 12.66
CA GLU A 54 -6.14 27.62 13.01
C GLU A 54 -5.36 27.04 11.82
N GLU A 55 -4.57 27.90 11.17
CA GLU A 55 -3.90 27.58 9.91
C GLU A 55 -2.92 26.39 10.01
N LYS A 56 -2.24 26.22 11.16
CA LYS A 56 -1.27 25.13 11.32
C LYS A 56 -1.95 23.76 11.42
N LEU A 57 -3.02 23.68 12.17
CA LEU A 57 -3.86 22.51 12.33
C LEU A 57 -4.53 22.17 10.99
N ASP A 58 -5.14 23.16 10.35
CA ASP A 58 -5.83 22.98 9.07
C ASP A 58 -4.83 22.44 8.03
N ARG A 59 -3.63 23.01 7.87
CA ARG A 59 -2.66 22.49 6.88
C ARG A 59 -2.12 21.10 7.21
N MET A 60 -2.02 20.72 8.49
CA MET A 60 -1.58 19.38 8.87
C MET A 60 -2.65 18.34 8.55
N VAL A 61 -3.91 18.61 8.91
CA VAL A 61 -5.03 17.70 8.67
C VAL A 61 -5.35 17.62 7.17
N ASN A 62 -5.36 18.74 6.47
CA ASN A 62 -5.85 18.83 5.10
C ASN A 62 -4.82 18.45 4.04
N ILE A 63 -3.53 18.42 4.39
CA ILE A 63 -2.43 18.22 3.42
C ILE A 63 -1.40 17.24 3.97
N TRP A 64 -0.57 17.68 4.92
CA TRP A 64 0.72 17.04 5.18
C TRP A 64 0.60 15.69 5.89
N HIS A 65 -0.34 15.54 6.82
CA HIS A 65 -0.53 14.28 7.53
C HIS A 65 -1.08 13.21 6.59
N GLN A 66 -2.09 13.55 5.78
CA GLN A 66 -2.66 12.61 4.79
C GLN A 66 -1.63 12.22 3.71
N TYR A 67 -0.81 13.18 3.26
CA TYR A 67 0.32 12.89 2.38
C TYR A 67 1.30 11.89 3.02
N GLN A 68 1.64 12.10 4.30
CA GLN A 68 2.51 11.18 5.03
C GLN A 68 1.87 9.79 5.20
N CYS A 69 0.57 9.69 5.46
CA CYS A 69 -0.15 8.42 5.54
C CYS A 69 -0.11 7.65 4.20
N MET A 70 -0.22 8.33 3.07
CA MET A 70 0.00 7.70 1.76
C MET A 70 1.43 7.16 1.62
N VAL A 71 2.43 7.92 2.07
CA VAL A 71 3.83 7.49 2.02
C VAL A 71 4.09 6.28 2.91
N THR A 72 3.66 6.29 4.18
CA THR A 72 3.84 5.14 5.08
C THR A 72 3.05 3.93 4.62
N PHE A 73 1.82 4.11 4.11
CA PHE A 73 1.07 3.02 3.49
C PHE A 73 1.85 2.37 2.34
N ASN A 74 2.57 3.13 1.52
CA ASN A 74 3.34 2.57 0.41
C ASN A 74 4.69 1.97 0.84
N MET A 75 5.37 2.61 1.78
CA MET A 75 6.77 2.30 2.11
C MET A 75 6.94 1.50 3.40
N SER A 76 5.90 1.39 4.23
CA SER A 76 5.96 0.88 5.59
C SER A 76 7.12 1.53 6.35
N ARG A 77 8.12 0.75 6.76
CA ARG A 77 9.39 1.22 7.33
C ARG A 77 10.59 0.72 6.50
N SER A 78 10.37 0.51 5.20
CA SER A 78 11.34 -0.13 4.31
C SER A 78 12.46 0.82 3.88
N ALA A 79 12.12 1.96 3.27
CA ALA A 79 13.09 2.84 2.62
C ALA A 79 12.85 4.31 2.95
N SER A 80 13.90 4.98 3.43
CA SER A 80 13.96 6.42 3.64
C SER A 80 15.45 6.86 3.69
N TYR A 81 15.72 8.11 4.06
CA TYR A 81 17.11 8.53 4.35
C TYR A 81 17.68 7.93 5.63
N TYR A 82 16.85 7.25 6.43
CA TYR A 82 17.25 6.57 7.67
C TYR A 82 17.11 5.04 7.57
N GLU A 83 16.08 4.55 6.86
CA GLU A 83 15.83 3.13 6.62
C GLU A 83 16.40 2.72 5.25
N SER A 84 17.31 1.75 5.22
CA SER A 84 18.17 1.51 4.05
C SER A 84 17.52 0.81 2.85
N GLY A 85 16.28 0.33 2.97
CA GLY A 85 15.60 -0.41 1.90
C GLY A 85 16.10 -1.84 1.69
N MET A 86 16.94 -2.38 2.57
CA MET A 86 17.53 -3.72 2.41
C MET A 86 16.88 -4.78 3.32
N GLY A 87 16.86 -4.56 4.64
CA GLY A 87 16.41 -5.57 5.61
C GLY A 87 14.93 -5.50 5.98
N ARG A 88 14.32 -4.31 5.89
CA ARG A 88 12.91 -4.09 6.23
C ARG A 88 12.04 -4.13 4.98
N GLY A 89 11.03 -4.98 5.01
CA GLY A 89 9.99 -5.07 4.00
C GLY A 89 8.72 -4.32 4.43
N MET A 90 7.57 -4.95 4.20
CA MET A 90 6.29 -4.47 4.72
C MET A 90 6.03 -5.11 6.08
N GLY A 91 6.12 -4.33 7.16
CA GLY A 91 5.87 -4.83 8.51
C GLY A 91 4.40 -5.18 8.73
N PHE A 92 4.11 -6.26 9.46
CA PHE A 92 2.76 -6.70 9.78
C PHE A 92 2.06 -5.65 10.64
N ARG A 93 2.66 -5.33 11.80
CA ARG A 93 2.21 -4.24 12.69
C ARG A 93 2.23 -2.90 11.97
N ASP A 94 3.36 -2.56 11.36
CA ASP A 94 3.56 -1.25 10.72
C ASP A 94 2.45 -0.98 9.70
N SER A 95 2.20 -1.93 8.80
CA SER A 95 1.17 -1.78 7.77
C SER A 95 -0.24 -1.78 8.35
N CYS A 96 -0.50 -2.53 9.43
CA CYS A 96 -1.79 -2.49 10.12
C CYS A 96 -2.05 -1.13 10.78
N GLN A 97 -1.04 -0.50 11.36
CA GLN A 97 -1.13 0.84 11.92
C GLN A 97 -1.30 1.90 10.83
N ASP A 98 -0.56 1.77 9.72
CA ASP A 98 -0.66 2.69 8.59
C ASP A 98 -2.09 2.68 7.97
N LEU A 99 -2.81 1.56 8.02
CA LEU A 99 -4.23 1.50 7.61
C LEU A 99 -5.11 2.48 8.38
N LEU A 100 -4.86 2.71 9.67
CA LEU A 100 -5.71 3.54 10.53
C LEU A 100 -5.80 5.00 10.03
N GLY A 101 -4.77 5.50 9.36
CA GLY A 101 -4.74 6.83 8.74
C GLY A 101 -4.90 6.83 7.22
N PHE A 102 -5.12 5.67 6.59
CA PHE A 102 -5.12 5.53 5.14
C PHE A 102 -6.47 5.09 4.55
N VAL A 103 -7.29 4.37 5.32
CA VAL A 103 -8.51 3.74 4.79
C VAL A 103 -9.43 4.76 4.10
N HIS A 104 -9.57 5.98 4.63
CA HIS A 104 -10.41 7.02 4.03
C HIS A 104 -9.83 7.60 2.73
N ILE A 105 -8.53 7.44 2.47
CA ILE A 105 -7.86 8.00 1.29
C ILE A 105 -8.11 7.12 0.06
N ILE A 106 -7.78 5.82 0.12
CA ILE A 106 -8.07 4.86 -0.96
C ILE A 106 -8.52 3.52 -0.37
N PRO A 107 -9.83 3.35 -0.07
CA PRO A 107 -10.33 2.17 0.62
C PRO A 107 -10.07 0.85 -0.14
N SER A 108 -10.13 0.86 -1.47
CA SER A 108 -9.89 -0.34 -2.28
C SER A 108 -8.46 -0.89 -2.11
N ARG A 109 -7.47 -0.01 -2.02
CA ARG A 109 -6.06 -0.39 -1.76
C ARG A 109 -5.85 -0.81 -0.31
N ALA A 110 -6.54 -0.18 0.63
CA ALA A 110 -6.52 -0.60 2.04
C ALA A 110 -7.03 -2.05 2.19
N ARG A 111 -8.09 -2.41 1.46
CA ARG A 111 -8.61 -3.78 1.41
C ARG A 111 -7.59 -4.78 0.86
N GLU A 112 -6.93 -4.46 -0.25
CA GLU A 112 -5.87 -5.30 -0.81
C GLU A 112 -4.73 -5.51 0.21
N ARG A 113 -4.30 -4.42 0.87
CA ARG A 113 -3.25 -4.50 1.89
C ARG A 113 -3.63 -5.39 3.07
N ILE A 114 -4.88 -5.33 3.55
CA ILE A 114 -5.36 -6.21 4.62
C ILE A 114 -5.25 -7.68 4.21
N LEU A 115 -5.63 -8.01 2.97
CA LEU A 115 -5.53 -9.38 2.44
C LEU A 115 -4.07 -9.83 2.31
N ASP A 116 -3.19 -8.95 1.83
CA ASP A 116 -1.74 -9.24 1.74
C ASP A 116 -1.12 -9.51 3.12
N ILE A 117 -1.47 -8.70 4.13
CA ILE A 117 -0.99 -8.90 5.51
C ILE A 117 -1.54 -10.22 6.08
N ALA A 118 -2.85 -10.44 5.97
CA ALA A 118 -3.50 -11.65 6.49
C ALA A 118 -2.96 -12.94 5.85
N ALA A 119 -2.56 -12.90 4.58
CA ALA A 119 -1.92 -14.03 3.90
C ALA A 119 -0.56 -14.44 4.49
N THR A 120 -0.01 -13.65 5.42
CA THR A 120 1.26 -13.91 6.11
C THR A 120 1.08 -14.33 7.58
N GLN A 121 -0.18 -14.51 8.01
CA GLN A 121 -0.54 -15.10 9.30
C GLN A 121 -0.53 -16.64 9.23
N PHE A 122 -0.16 -17.29 10.33
CA PHE A 122 -0.17 -18.74 10.51
C PHE A 122 -1.49 -19.23 11.11
N GLU A 123 -1.75 -20.53 11.03
CA GLU A 123 -3.00 -21.16 11.50
C GLU A 123 -3.23 -21.03 13.01
N ASP A 124 -2.15 -20.92 13.80
CA ASP A 124 -2.21 -20.72 15.26
C ASP A 124 -2.48 -19.26 15.68
N GLY A 125 -2.62 -18.36 14.69
CA GLY A 125 -2.86 -16.94 14.89
C GLY A 125 -1.60 -16.09 14.96
N SER A 126 -0.41 -16.68 15.15
CA SER A 126 0.87 -15.95 15.05
C SER A 126 1.11 -15.49 13.60
N ALA A 127 2.05 -14.58 13.38
CA ALA A 127 2.34 -14.05 12.04
C ALA A 127 3.83 -13.88 11.77
N TYR A 128 4.21 -13.85 10.50
CA TYR A 128 5.48 -13.25 10.12
C TYR A 128 5.46 -11.76 10.49
N HIS A 129 6.55 -11.26 11.09
CA HIS A 129 6.62 -9.85 11.50
C HIS A 129 6.69 -8.89 10.30
N GLN A 130 7.13 -9.38 9.13
CA GLN A 130 7.12 -8.64 7.88
C GLN A 130 7.04 -9.57 6.67
N TYR A 131 6.76 -8.99 5.50
CA TYR A 131 6.88 -9.66 4.21
C TYR A 131 7.68 -8.87 3.18
N GLN A 132 8.29 -9.59 2.22
CA GLN A 132 9.05 -8.98 1.14
C GLN A 132 8.11 -8.27 0.14
N PRO A 133 8.27 -6.96 -0.12
CA PRO A 133 7.31 -6.19 -0.94
C PRO A 133 7.12 -6.74 -2.36
N LEU A 134 8.19 -7.25 -2.98
CA LEU A 134 8.14 -7.77 -4.36
C LEU A 134 7.37 -9.09 -4.49
N THR A 135 7.52 -9.99 -3.51
CA THR A 135 6.97 -11.36 -3.59
C THR A 135 5.74 -11.57 -2.71
N LYS A 136 5.40 -10.61 -1.84
CA LYS A 136 4.37 -10.73 -0.81
C LYS A 136 4.53 -11.97 0.10
N LYS A 137 5.78 -12.45 0.28
CA LYS A 137 6.09 -13.62 1.11
C LYS A 137 6.65 -13.18 2.46
N GLY A 138 6.10 -13.71 3.55
CA GLY A 138 6.61 -13.47 4.90
C GLY A 138 8.04 -13.99 5.10
N ASN A 139 8.82 -13.33 5.94
CA ASN A 139 10.18 -13.72 6.31
C ASN A 139 10.46 -13.51 7.81
N ARG A 140 11.59 -14.03 8.31
CA ARG A 140 12.01 -13.93 9.73
C ARG A 140 13.22 -13.03 9.92
N ASP A 141 13.55 -12.20 8.93
CA ASP A 141 14.82 -11.49 8.86
C ASP A 141 14.97 -10.45 9.98
N ILE A 142 13.85 -10.00 10.54
CA ILE A 142 13.80 -9.02 11.66
C ILE A 142 13.14 -9.59 12.93
N GLY A 143 13.08 -10.92 13.06
CA GLY A 143 12.57 -11.60 14.25
C GLY A 143 11.23 -12.32 14.06
N THR A 144 10.76 -12.94 15.14
CA THR A 144 9.54 -13.78 15.19
C THR A 144 8.93 -13.73 16.59
N GLY A 145 7.64 -14.08 16.71
CA GLY A 145 6.98 -14.22 18.02
C GLY A 145 6.61 -12.90 18.69
N PHE A 146 6.33 -11.86 17.89
CA PHE A 146 5.81 -10.59 18.41
C PHE A 146 4.31 -10.74 18.71
N ASN A 147 3.99 -10.97 19.99
CA ASN A 147 2.66 -11.42 20.40
C ASN A 147 1.55 -10.38 20.24
N ASP A 148 1.87 -9.12 19.98
CA ASP A 148 0.87 -8.09 19.69
C ASP A 148 0.49 -8.03 18.20
N ASP A 149 1.29 -8.59 17.29
CA ASP A 149 1.04 -8.56 15.84
C ASP A 149 -0.36 -9.08 15.47
N PRO A 150 -0.85 -10.22 15.98
CA PRO A 150 -2.17 -10.74 15.59
C PRO A 150 -3.32 -9.77 15.90
N LEU A 151 -3.20 -8.97 16.96
CA LEU A 151 -4.23 -8.01 17.36
C LEU A 151 -4.27 -6.79 16.43
N TRP A 152 -3.15 -6.42 15.82
CA TRP A 152 -3.09 -5.31 14.87
C TRP A 152 -3.89 -5.58 13.60
N LEU A 153 -3.98 -6.84 13.15
CA LEU A 153 -4.83 -7.20 12.01
C LEU A 153 -6.31 -6.95 12.31
N ILE A 154 -6.75 -7.27 13.53
CA ILE A 154 -8.11 -7.00 13.99
C ILE A 154 -8.37 -5.49 14.00
N ALA A 155 -7.42 -4.69 14.52
CA ALA A 155 -7.54 -3.23 14.55
C ALA A 155 -7.65 -2.63 13.13
N GLY A 156 -6.77 -3.03 12.21
CA GLY A 156 -6.80 -2.56 10.82
C GLY A 156 -8.07 -2.96 10.07
N ALA A 157 -8.51 -4.21 10.21
CA ALA A 157 -9.77 -4.69 9.61
C ALA A 157 -11.00 -3.99 10.21
N ALA A 158 -11.01 -3.74 11.52
CA ALA A 158 -12.10 -3.02 12.17
C ALA A 158 -12.19 -1.57 11.70
N ALA A 159 -11.06 -0.86 11.57
CA ALA A 159 -11.02 0.49 11.01
C ALA A 159 -11.55 0.50 9.56
N TYR A 160 -11.10 -0.44 8.73
CA TYR A 160 -11.59 -0.61 7.36
C TYR A 160 -13.10 -0.80 7.28
N LEU A 161 -13.65 -1.71 8.08
CA LEU A 161 -15.09 -1.99 8.08
C LEU A 161 -15.93 -0.83 8.61
N ARG A 162 -15.41 -0.04 9.56
CA ARG A 162 -16.09 1.14 10.09
C ARG A 162 -16.17 2.27 9.07
N GLU A 163 -15.07 2.51 8.35
CA GLU A 163 -15.01 3.56 7.33
C GLU A 163 -15.84 3.21 6.08
N THR A 164 -15.74 1.96 5.61
CA THR A 164 -16.31 1.58 4.30
C THR A 164 -17.68 0.92 4.36
N GLY A 165 -18.01 0.27 5.47
CA GLY A 165 -19.16 -0.62 5.54
C GLY A 165 -19.09 -1.84 4.61
N ASP A 166 -17.91 -2.20 4.04
CA ASP A 166 -17.73 -3.36 3.15
C ASP A 166 -17.88 -4.69 3.92
N LYS A 167 -19.13 -5.02 4.25
CA LYS A 167 -19.54 -6.22 4.98
C LYS A 167 -19.93 -7.35 4.02
N LYS A 168 -19.19 -7.56 2.90
CA LYS A 168 -19.51 -8.66 1.99
C LYS A 168 -19.71 -9.97 2.77
N LYS A 169 -20.88 -10.59 2.53
CA LYS A 169 -21.46 -11.71 3.29
C LYS A 169 -20.41 -12.80 3.57
N LYS A 170 -20.30 -13.17 4.86
CA LYS A 170 -19.62 -14.36 5.40
C LYS A 170 -18.96 -15.24 4.33
N CYS A 171 -17.64 -15.11 4.18
CA CYS A 171 -16.85 -16.25 3.75
C CYS A 171 -17.11 -17.34 4.80
N ARG A 172 -17.87 -18.39 4.45
CA ARG A 172 -18.06 -19.54 5.34
C ARG A 172 -16.66 -20.10 5.58
N TYR A 173 -16.18 -19.98 6.80
CA TYR A 173 -15.02 -20.73 7.29
C TYR A 173 -15.38 -22.20 7.11
N ASN A 174 -14.93 -22.80 6.01
CA ASN A 174 -14.80 -24.23 5.88
C ASN A 174 -13.49 -24.47 5.16
N ASN A 175 -12.60 -25.18 5.85
CA ASN A 175 -11.25 -25.46 5.41
C ASN A 175 -11.23 -26.02 3.98
N ARG A 176 -10.37 -25.41 3.16
CA ARG A 176 -10.04 -25.71 1.75
C ARG A 176 -10.98 -25.07 0.73
N GLN A 177 -10.38 -24.22 -0.12
CA GLN A 177 -10.93 -23.54 -1.31
C GLN A 177 -11.54 -22.15 -1.08
N CYS A 178 -10.68 -21.16 -0.88
CA CYS A 178 -10.94 -19.79 -1.36
C CYS A 178 -9.80 -19.36 -2.29
N LEU A 179 -9.76 -19.98 -3.47
CA LEU A 179 -9.29 -19.34 -4.69
C LEU A 179 -10.57 -19.11 -5.51
N ASP A 180 -10.72 -17.90 -6.06
CA ASP A 180 -11.87 -17.41 -6.83
C ASP A 180 -12.97 -16.68 -6.03
N CYS A 181 -12.68 -15.43 -5.70
CA CYS A 181 -13.69 -14.37 -5.80
C CYS A 181 -13.20 -13.40 -6.89
N LYS A 182 -13.84 -13.47 -8.06
CA LYS A 182 -13.73 -12.49 -9.14
C LYS A 182 -14.10 -11.09 -8.66
#